data_AF-A0A7R7DK01-F1
#
_entry.id   AF-A0A7R7DK01-F1
#
_cell.length_a   1.000
_cell.length_b   1.000
_cell.length_c   1.000
_cell.angle_alpha   90.00
_cell.angle_beta   90.00
_cell.angle_gamma   90.00
#
_symmetry.space_group_name_H-M   'P 1'
#
loop_
_entity.id
_entity.type
_entity.pdbx_description
1 polymer ?
#
loop_
_entity_poly.entity_id
_entity_poly.type
_entity_poly.pdbx_seq_one_letter_code
_entity_poly.pdbx_strand_id
1 'polypeptide(L)'
;MTITSSPADRSPRFAVGRVLTAVAATAALVSAVAAIADVAGAGADTRIVETWRMVGLAVFAGLFALLAARPHALPYLWELVLASKLALTVAALGYQAAGSATGTATIIAADGGLFVLLLAAYLCVRGWRAIRPPRGRAASA
;
A
#
# COMPACT_ATOMS: atom_id res chain seq x y z
N MET A 1 23.47 -15.85 17.30
CA MET A 1 23.06 -14.49 16.90
C MET A 1 21.70 -14.22 17.52
N THR A 2 21.68 -13.63 18.71
CA THR A 2 20.46 -13.48 19.52
C THR A 2 19.78 -12.17 19.12
N ILE A 3 18.68 -12.23 18.38
CA ILE A 3 17.88 -11.05 18.04
C ILE A 3 17.07 -10.67 19.28
N THR A 4 17.58 -9.75 20.08
CA THR A 4 16.83 -9.11 21.17
C THR A 4 15.74 -8.24 20.52
N SER A 5 14.53 -8.77 20.42
CA SER A 5 13.36 -8.03 19.94
C SER A 5 13.05 -6.88 20.90
N SER A 6 13.06 -5.65 20.38
CA SER A 6 12.76 -4.44 21.14
C SER A 6 11.36 -4.54 21.76
N PRO A 7 11.12 -4.05 22.99
CA PRO A 7 9.79 -4.11 23.64
C PRO A 7 8.65 -3.55 22.77
N ALA A 8 8.97 -2.62 21.86
CA ALA A 8 8.03 -2.03 20.92
C ALA A 8 7.47 -3.01 19.86
N ASP A 9 8.23 -4.04 19.47
CA ASP A 9 7.78 -5.06 18.50
C ASP A 9 6.74 -6.02 19.11
N ARG A 10 6.62 -6.04 20.44
CA ARG A 10 5.69 -6.92 21.17
C ARG A 10 4.32 -6.29 21.45
N SER A 11 4.08 -5.05 21.01
CA SER A 11 2.78 -4.42 21.20
C SER A 11 1.71 -5.08 20.33
N PRO A 12 0.52 -5.39 20.86
CA PRO A 12 -0.58 -5.94 20.06
C PRO A 12 -0.98 -4.99 18.92
N ARG A 13 -0.87 -3.67 19.14
CA ARG A 13 -1.10 -2.67 18.08
C ARG A 13 -0.11 -2.80 16.93
N PHE A 14 1.15 -3.06 17.23
CA PHE A 14 2.17 -3.26 16.21
C PHE A 14 1.90 -4.52 15.37
N ALA A 15 1.52 -5.61 16.03
CA ALA A 15 1.10 -6.85 15.36
C ALA A 15 -0.13 -6.62 14.47
N VAL A 16 -1.16 -5.93 14.97
CA VAL A 16 -2.34 -5.55 14.19
C VAL A 16 -1.94 -4.76 12.95
N GLY A 17 -1.08 -3.76 13.09
CA GLY A 17 -0.63 -2.97 11.94
C GLY A 17 0.09 -3.81 10.86
N ARG A 18 0.87 -4.82 11.27
CA ARG A 18 1.51 -5.78 10.34
C ARG A 18 0.50 -6.73 9.68
N VAL A 19 -0.51 -7.17 10.42
CA VAL A 19 -1.58 -8.02 9.88
C VAL A 19 -2.41 -7.23 8.86
N LEU A 20 -2.77 -5.98 9.17
CA LEU A 20 -3.52 -5.12 8.26
C LEU A 20 -2.76 -4.89 6.93
N THR A 21 -1.44 -4.65 6.98
CA THR A 21 -0.63 -4.55 5.74
C THR A 21 -0.48 -5.89 5.02
N ALA A 22 -0.42 -7.02 5.74
CA ALA A 22 -0.40 -8.34 5.12
C ALA A 22 -1.74 -8.66 4.41
N VAL A 23 -2.87 -8.26 5.01
CA VAL A 23 -4.19 -8.34 4.38
C VAL A 23 -4.23 -7.45 3.14
N ALA A 24 -3.72 -6.21 3.22
CA ALA A 24 -3.62 -5.32 2.06
C ALA A 24 -2.80 -5.94 0.93
N ALA A 25 -1.65 -6.54 1.26
CA ALA A 25 -0.77 -7.21 0.30
C ALA A 25 -1.48 -8.39 -0.38
N THR A 26 -2.19 -9.20 0.41
CA THR A 26 -2.94 -10.35 -0.09
C THR A 26 -4.08 -9.91 -1.00
N ALA A 27 -4.84 -8.89 -0.61
CA ALA A 27 -5.92 -8.34 -1.42
C ALA A 27 -5.38 -7.80 -2.76
N ALA A 28 -4.28 -7.04 -2.74
CA ALA A 28 -3.65 -6.54 -3.96
C ALA A 28 -3.13 -7.68 -4.86
N LEU A 29 -2.56 -8.74 -4.28
CA LEU A 29 -2.10 -9.90 -5.02
C LEU A 29 -3.25 -10.67 -5.67
N VAL A 30 -4.34 -10.91 -4.93
CA VAL A 30 -5.54 -11.56 -5.47
C VAL A 30 -6.10 -10.75 -6.63
N SER A 31 -6.19 -9.42 -6.49
CA SER A 31 -6.63 -8.54 -7.59
C SER A 31 -5.67 -8.57 -8.78
N ALA A 32 -4.36 -8.64 -8.56
CA ALA A 32 -3.38 -8.76 -9.65
C ALA A 32 -3.56 -10.07 -10.42
N VAL A 33 -3.82 -11.18 -9.72
CA VAL A 33 -4.09 -12.48 -10.36
C VAL A 33 -5.42 -12.45 -11.11
N ALA A 34 -6.47 -11.86 -10.52
CA ALA A 34 -7.76 -11.72 -11.19
C ALA A 34 -7.65 -10.88 -12.48
N ALA A 35 -6.84 -9.83 -12.48
CA ALA A 35 -6.62 -8.97 -13.64
C ALA A 35 -5.98 -9.68 -14.84
N ILE A 36 -5.41 -10.88 -14.68
CA ILE A 36 -4.92 -11.69 -15.81
C ILE A 36 -6.09 -12.02 -16.76
N ALA A 37 -7.27 -12.34 -16.22
CA ALA A 37 -8.45 -12.63 -17.02
C ALA A 37 -8.93 -11.37 -17.76
N ASP A 38 -8.89 -10.21 -17.11
CA ASP A 38 -9.25 -8.92 -17.71
C ASP A 38 -8.32 -8.56 -18.88
N VAL A 39 -7.01 -8.75 -18.71
CA VAL A 39 -6.02 -8.54 -19.78
C VAL A 39 -6.25 -9.48 -20.97
N ALA A 40 -6.53 -10.76 -20.69
CA ALA A 40 -6.78 -11.76 -21.73
C ALA A 40 -8.07 -11.48 -22.51
N GLY A 41 -9.11 -10.98 -21.83
CA GLY A 41 -10.39 -10.60 -22.42
C GLY A 41 -10.40 -9.22 -23.09
N ALA A 42 -9.43 -8.36 -22.81
CA ALA A 42 -9.37 -6.99 -23.33
C ALA A 42 -9.08 -6.94 -24.84
N GLY A 43 -9.75 -6.01 -25.52
CA GLY A 43 -9.47 -5.63 -26.91
C GLY A 43 -8.11 -4.92 -27.05
N ALA A 44 -7.62 -4.76 -28.27
CA ALA A 44 -6.27 -4.23 -28.53
C ALA A 44 -6.03 -2.85 -27.87
N ASP A 45 -7.03 -1.97 -27.92
CA ASP A 45 -6.91 -0.60 -27.40
C ASP A 45 -6.88 -0.54 -25.87
N THR A 46 -7.57 -1.46 -25.18
CA THR A 46 -7.67 -1.47 -23.72
C THR A 46 -6.67 -2.42 -23.04
N ARG A 47 -6.13 -3.39 -23.79
CA ARG A 47 -5.22 -4.40 -23.25
C ARG A 47 -3.98 -3.79 -22.60
N ILE A 48 -3.43 -2.71 -23.15
CA ILE A 48 -2.28 -2.02 -22.55
C ILE A 48 -2.64 -1.39 -21.20
N VAL A 49 -3.83 -0.81 -21.07
CA VAL A 49 -4.33 -0.20 -19.83
C VAL A 49 -4.59 -1.27 -18.77
N GLU A 50 -5.20 -2.39 -19.15
CA GLU A 50 -5.42 -3.52 -18.23
C GLU A 50 -4.10 -4.16 -17.80
N THR A 51 -3.12 -4.27 -18.71
CA THR A 51 -1.78 -4.80 -18.38
C THR A 51 -1.08 -3.87 -17.40
N TRP A 52 -1.13 -2.56 -17.63
CA TRP A 52 -0.61 -1.56 -16.71
C TRP A 52 -1.25 -1.67 -15.33
N ARG A 53 -2.58 -1.83 -15.25
CA ARG A 53 -3.31 -2.02 -13.99
C ARG A 53 -2.87 -3.29 -13.27
N MET A 54 -2.81 -4.42 -13.96
CA MET A 54 -2.34 -5.70 -13.41
C MET A 54 -0.94 -5.58 -12.80
N VAL A 55 0.00 -5.00 -13.54
CA VAL A 55 1.37 -4.79 -13.07
C VAL A 55 1.39 -3.85 -11.86
N GLY A 56 0.61 -2.76 -11.88
CA GLY A 56 0.49 -1.85 -10.76
C GLY A 56 -0.01 -2.53 -9.48
N LEU A 57 -1.02 -3.41 -9.59
CA LEU A 57 -1.53 -4.21 -8.47
C LEU A 57 -0.45 -5.13 -7.90
N ALA A 58 0.31 -5.82 -8.77
CA ALA A 58 1.41 -6.68 -8.35
C ALA A 58 2.52 -5.91 -7.62
N VAL A 59 2.89 -4.73 -8.13
CA VAL A 59 3.87 -3.85 -7.48
C VAL A 59 3.38 -3.43 -6.09
N PHE A 60 2.12 -2.97 -5.97
CA PHE A 60 1.58 -2.58 -4.67
C PHE A 60 1.48 -3.76 -3.68
N ALA A 61 1.16 -4.96 -4.16
CA ALA A 61 1.22 -6.17 -3.33
C ALA A 61 2.62 -6.37 -2.72
N GLY A 62 3.67 -6.21 -3.54
CA GLY A 62 5.05 -6.25 -3.09
C GLY A 62 5.38 -5.17 -2.06
N LEU A 63 4.98 -3.91 -2.32
CA LEU A 63 5.20 -2.80 -1.38
C LEU A 63 4.50 -3.03 -0.04
N PHE A 64 3.26 -3.53 -0.05
CA PHE A 64 2.51 -3.84 1.17
C PHE A 64 3.14 -5.01 1.93
N ALA A 65 3.64 -6.03 1.22
CA ALA A 65 4.37 -7.13 1.84
C ALA A 65 5.67 -6.64 2.51
N LEU A 66 6.40 -5.72 1.88
CA LEU A 66 7.57 -5.09 2.49
C LEU A 66 7.20 -4.30 3.76
N LEU A 67 6.11 -3.53 3.72
CA LEU A 67 5.61 -2.81 4.90
C LEU A 67 5.14 -3.76 6.01
N ALA A 68 4.55 -4.91 5.68
CA ALA A 68 4.16 -5.93 6.63
C ALA A 68 5.37 -6.63 7.27
N ALA A 69 6.42 -6.90 6.49
CA ALA A 69 7.62 -7.56 6.97
C ALA A 69 8.52 -6.62 7.77
N ARG A 70 8.72 -5.38 7.28
CA ARG A 70 9.65 -4.39 7.85
C ARG A 70 9.05 -2.98 7.81
N PRO A 71 8.12 -2.65 8.73
CA PRO A 71 7.41 -1.37 8.73
C PRO A 71 8.29 -0.11 8.78
N HIS A 72 9.54 -0.21 9.26
CA HIS A 72 10.42 0.95 9.44
C HIS A 72 11.71 0.88 8.63
N ALA A 73 11.82 -0.04 7.66
CA ALA A 73 13.08 -0.21 6.91
C ALA A 73 13.32 0.86 5.85
N LEU A 74 12.26 1.39 5.24
CA LEU A 74 12.35 2.35 4.15
C LEU A 74 11.69 3.68 4.57
N PRO A 75 12.48 4.76 4.75
CA PRO A 75 11.93 6.09 4.98
C PRO A 75 10.99 6.48 3.82
N TYR A 76 9.90 7.18 4.15
CA TYR A 76 8.91 7.72 3.20
C TYR A 76 8.07 6.70 2.41
N LEU A 77 8.31 5.38 2.55
CA LEU A 77 7.53 4.39 1.81
C LEU A 77 6.05 4.39 2.22
N TRP A 78 5.75 4.58 3.51
CA TRP A 78 4.38 4.68 4.01
C TRP A 78 3.64 5.85 3.38
N GLU A 79 4.28 7.01 3.40
CA GLU A 79 3.74 8.28 2.94
C GLU A 79 3.50 8.24 1.44
N LEU A 80 4.42 7.65 0.67
CA LEU A 80 4.28 7.48 -0.78
C LEU A 80 3.10 6.58 -1.13
N VAL A 81 3.00 5.42 -0.47
CA VAL A 81 1.91 4.47 -0.68
C VAL A 81 0.55 5.07 -0.33
N LEU A 82 0.46 5.77 0.81
CA LEU A 82 -0.77 6.46 1.24
C LEU A 82 -1.15 7.55 0.25
N ALA A 83 -0.18 8.36 -0.19
CA ALA A 83 -0.42 9.42 -1.16
C ALA A 83 -0.94 8.86 -2.49
N SER A 84 -0.35 7.76 -3.00
CA SER A 84 -0.83 7.13 -4.23
C SER A 84 -2.27 6.64 -4.11
N LYS A 85 -2.63 5.96 -3.01
CA LYS A 85 -4.00 5.46 -2.81
C LYS A 85 -5.01 6.59 -2.63
N LEU A 86 -4.63 7.64 -1.92
CA LEU A 86 -5.45 8.83 -1.78
C LEU A 86 -5.66 9.53 -3.13
N ALA A 87 -4.60 9.72 -3.92
CA ALA A 87 -4.67 10.39 -5.22
C ALA A 87 -5.61 9.64 -6.19
N LEU A 88 -5.51 8.31 -6.28
CA LEU A 88 -6.41 7.50 -7.10
C LEU A 88 -7.86 7.59 -6.62
N THR A 89 -8.09 7.56 -5.31
CA THR A 89 -9.43 7.69 -4.73
C THR A 89 -10.04 9.06 -5.06
N VAL A 90 -9.28 10.14 -4.88
CA VAL A 90 -9.72 11.51 -5.19
C VAL A 90 -10.00 11.68 -6.68
N ALA A 91 -9.13 11.16 -7.55
CA ALA A 91 -9.35 11.19 -8.99
C ALA A 91 -10.63 10.45 -9.37
N ALA A 92 -10.86 9.25 -8.83
CA ALA A 92 -12.06 8.48 -9.09
C ALA A 92 -13.34 9.16 -8.59
N LEU A 93 -13.30 9.82 -7.44
CA LEU A 93 -14.40 10.66 -6.96
C LEU A 93 -14.68 11.83 -7.90
N GLY A 94 -13.64 12.49 -8.43
CA GLY A 94 -13.79 13.54 -9.43
C GLY A 94 -14.49 13.07 -10.70
N TYR A 95 -14.06 11.93 -11.26
CA TYR A 95 -14.70 11.34 -12.44
C TYR A 95 -16.14 10.86 -12.16
N GLN A 96 -16.40 10.33 -10.97
CA GLN A 96 -17.75 9.94 -10.55
C GLN A 96 -18.67 11.16 -10.47
N ALA A 97 -18.21 12.26 -9.88
CA ALA A 97 -18.97 13.50 -9.78
C ALA A 97 -19.25 14.14 -11.15
N ALA A 98 -18.34 13.97 -12.12
CA ALA A 98 -18.51 14.42 -13.50
C ALA A 98 -19.37 13.47 -14.36
N GLY A 99 -19.81 12.32 -13.81
CA GLY A 99 -20.68 11.35 -14.49
C GLY A 99 -20.00 10.56 -15.63
N SER A 100 -18.67 10.51 -15.67
CA SER A 100 -17.94 10.28 -16.92
C SER A 100 -17.26 8.91 -17.09
N ALA A 101 -17.28 8.00 -16.11
CA ALA A 101 -16.46 6.78 -16.23
C ALA A 101 -17.07 5.53 -15.59
N THR A 102 -17.23 4.49 -16.38
CA THR A 102 -17.52 3.14 -15.92
C THR A 102 -16.37 2.62 -15.05
N GLY A 103 -16.67 2.05 -13.87
CA GLY A 103 -15.66 1.45 -12.98
C GLY A 103 -15.07 2.37 -11.89
N THR A 104 -15.44 3.65 -11.85
CA THR A 104 -15.07 4.58 -10.76
C THR A 104 -15.48 4.09 -9.38
N ALA A 105 -16.68 3.52 -9.25
CA ALA A 105 -17.15 2.95 -7.97
C ALA A 105 -16.22 1.85 -7.45
N THR A 106 -15.72 0.98 -8.34
CA THR A 106 -14.77 -0.09 -7.99
C THR A 106 -13.43 0.49 -7.53
N ILE A 107 -12.93 1.52 -8.22
CA ILE A 107 -11.68 2.21 -7.83
C ILE A 107 -11.85 2.89 -6.47
N ILE A 108 -12.95 3.60 -6.24
CA ILE A 108 -13.23 4.26 -4.95
C ILE A 108 -13.27 3.23 -3.82
N ALA A 109 -13.98 2.12 -4.01
CA ALA A 109 -14.07 1.06 -3.01
C ALA A 109 -12.71 0.40 -2.74
N ALA A 110 -11.98 0.05 -3.80
CA ALA A 110 -10.70 -0.64 -3.69
C ALA A 110 -9.59 0.26 -3.14
N ASP A 111 -9.28 1.37 -3.81
CA ASP A 111 -8.20 2.27 -3.42
C ASP A 111 -8.54 3.08 -2.17
N GLY A 112 -9.80 3.50 -2.00
CA GLY A 112 -10.25 4.18 -0.79
C GLY A 112 -10.26 3.25 0.43
N GLY A 113 -10.73 2.01 0.25
CA GLY A 113 -10.65 0.98 1.29
C GLY A 113 -9.21 0.66 1.69
N LEU A 114 -8.32 0.50 0.70
CA LEU A 114 -6.89 0.31 0.95
C LEU A 114 -6.27 1.51 1.67
N PHE A 115 -6.61 2.74 1.29
CA PHE A 115 -6.12 3.94 1.97
C PHE A 115 -6.49 3.93 3.46
N VAL A 116 -7.76 3.67 3.79
CA VAL A 116 -8.22 3.61 5.19
C VAL A 116 -7.52 2.49 5.96
N LEU A 117 -7.41 1.30 5.36
CA LEU A 117 -6.74 0.15 5.96
C LEU A 117 -5.25 0.43 6.24
N LEU A 118 -4.55 1.01 5.26
CA LEU A 118 -3.15 1.37 5.35
C LEU A 118 -2.92 2.51 6.34
N LEU A 119 -3.84 3.47 6.43
CA LEU A 119 -3.77 4.54 7.41
C LEU A 119 -3.91 3.99 8.83
N ALA A 120 -4.85 3.07 9.06
CA ALA A 120 -4.98 2.38 10.35
C ALA A 120 -3.71 1.61 10.71
N ALA A 121 -3.12 0.90 9.74
CA ALA A 121 -1.86 0.20 9.92
C ALA A 121 -0.69 1.14 10.25
N TYR A 122 -0.57 2.25 9.51
CA TYR A 122 0.42 3.31 9.71
C TYR A 122 0.36 3.88 11.13
N LEU A 123 -0.84 4.17 11.63
CA LEU A 123 -1.05 4.65 12.99
C LEU A 123 -0.66 3.59 14.04
N CYS A 124 -1.03 2.34 13.80
CA CYS A 124 -0.75 1.21 14.67
C CYS A 124 0.76 0.93 14.83
N VAL A 125 1.51 0.94 13.73
CA VAL A 125 2.97 0.73 13.75
C VAL A 125 3.77 2.01 13.98
N ARG A 126 3.09 3.17 14.05
CA ARG A 126 3.71 4.49 14.10
C ARG A 126 4.69 4.70 12.92
N GLY A 127 4.20 4.53 11.69
CA GLY A 127 5.01 4.49 10.47
C GLY A 127 5.95 5.68 10.30
N TRP A 128 5.57 6.87 10.78
CA TRP A 128 6.42 8.08 10.82
C TRP A 128 7.78 7.88 11.49
N ARG A 129 7.96 6.83 12.30
CA ARG A 129 9.26 6.48 12.90
C ARG A 129 10.30 6.08 11.87
N ALA A 130 9.89 5.61 10.68
CA ALA A 130 10.79 5.26 9.58
C ALA A 130 11.60 6.46 9.07
N ILE A 131 11.11 7.68 9.29
CA ILE A 131 11.75 8.93 8.80
C ILE A 131 12.91 9.38 9.71
N ARG A 132 13.09 8.78 10.89
CA ARG A 132 14.09 9.26 11.85
C ARG A 132 15.50 9.07 11.29
N PRO A 133 16.32 10.15 11.22
CA PRO A 133 17.70 10.02 10.77
C PRO A 133 18.48 9.12 11.73
N PRO A 134 19.52 8.40 11.24
CA PRO A 134 20.47 7.73 12.11
C PRO A 134 20.99 8.77 13.10
N ARG A 135 20.90 8.51 14.40
CA ARG A 135 21.54 9.37 15.40
C ARG A 135 23.02 9.38 15.05
N GLY A 136 23.51 10.50 14.50
CA GLY A 136 24.91 10.68 14.23
C GLY A 136 25.66 10.35 15.52
N ARG A 137 26.62 9.41 15.44
CA ARG A 137 27.69 9.41 16.43
C ARG A 137 28.21 10.83 16.41
N ALA A 138 28.07 11.54 17.53
CA ALA A 138 28.77 12.80 17.72
C ALA A 138 30.21 12.52 17.30
N ALA A 139 30.63 13.13 16.18
CA ALA A 139 32.02 13.11 15.79
C ALA A 139 32.75 13.79 16.94
N SER A 140 33.38 12.96 17.77
CA SER A 140 34.28 13.41 18.82
C SER A 140 35.36 14.24 18.17
N ALA A 141 35.50 15.46 18.69
CA ALA A 141 36.55 16.42 18.43
C ALA A 141 37.95 15.83 18.59
#